data_AF-A0A4V2F0T7-F1
#
_entry.id   AF-A0A4V2F0T7-F1
#
_cell.length_a   1.000
_cell.length_b   1.000
_cell.length_c   1.000
_cell.angle_alpha   90.00
_cell.angle_beta   90.00
_cell.angle_gamma   90.00
#
_symmetry.space_group_name_H-M   'P 1'
#
loop_
_entity.id
_entity.type
_entity.pdbx_description
1 polymer ?
#
loop_
_entity_poly.entity_id
_entity_poly.type
_entity_poly.pdbx_seq_one_letter_code
_entity_poly.pdbx_strand_id
1 'polypeptide(L)'
;MTVQFGYDKKQVIQALRYHFLMRPEIKILLIFINVFAILSAILFAYKIIQPVSFLMFSVLWFILMLVIWRVLPSSIYKRSSTFKDHFIMHFNENAVTLETERGSKDWSWESFSKFIESPYFFHLYFDARSFFIIPKEAFVDIADLQKVRQWMKTKISK
;
A
#
# COMPACT_ATOMS: atom_id res chain seq x y z
N MET A 1 14.89 21.99 -4.28
CA MET A 1 13.45 22.30 -4.51
C MET A 1 12.64 21.52 -3.49
N THR A 2 11.67 22.16 -2.86
CA THR A 2 10.99 21.60 -1.68
C THR A 2 9.53 21.33 -1.99
N VAL A 3 9.09 20.10 -1.80
CA VAL A 3 7.72 19.68 -2.06
C VAL A 3 7.13 19.19 -0.76
N GLN A 4 6.10 19.87 -0.29
CA GLN A 4 5.34 19.47 0.88
C GLN A 4 4.12 18.69 0.41
N PHE A 5 3.99 17.45 0.85
CA PHE A 5 2.80 16.66 0.54
C PHE A 5 2.27 15.95 1.78
N GLY A 6 0.96 16.13 2.01
CA GLY A 6 0.19 15.30 2.92
C GLY A 6 -0.43 14.16 2.13
N TYR A 7 -0.30 12.94 2.63
CA TYR A 7 -1.00 11.81 2.02
C TYR A 7 -2.51 11.91 2.31
N ASP A 8 -3.35 11.99 1.27
CA ASP A 8 -4.80 11.94 1.43
C ASP A 8 -5.19 10.56 1.98
N LYS A 9 -5.86 10.57 3.14
CA LYS A 9 -6.40 9.41 3.84
C LYS A 9 -7.15 8.44 2.93
N LYS A 10 -7.89 8.93 1.93
CA LYS A 10 -8.63 8.07 0.98
C LYS A 10 -7.69 7.32 0.05
N GLN A 11 -6.66 7.99 -0.46
CA GLN A 11 -5.68 7.43 -1.38
C GLN A 11 -4.76 6.42 -0.67
N VAL A 12 -4.38 6.69 0.59
CA VAL A 12 -3.62 5.75 1.43
C VAL A 12 -4.42 4.49 1.74
N ILE A 13 -5.71 4.61 2.07
CA ILE A 13 -6.57 3.46 2.34
C ILE A 13 -6.72 2.59 1.07
N GLN A 14 -6.79 3.21 -0.10
CA GLN A 14 -6.88 2.52 -1.38
C GLN A 14 -5.56 1.84 -1.78
N ALA A 15 -4.43 2.53 -1.61
CA ALA A 15 -3.09 1.97 -1.83
C ALA A 15 -2.77 0.84 -0.83
N LEU A 16 -3.16 0.99 0.44
CA LEU A 16 -3.05 -0.08 1.43
C LEU A 16 -3.91 -1.27 1.06
N ARG A 17 -5.17 -1.09 0.64
CA ARG A 17 -6.01 -2.23 0.19
C ARG A 17 -5.33 -3.03 -0.91
N TYR A 18 -4.73 -2.36 -1.89
CA TYR A 18 -4.07 -3.02 -3.02
C TYR A 18 -2.75 -3.71 -2.61
N HIS A 19 -1.92 -3.03 -1.82
CA HIS A 19 -0.64 -3.58 -1.35
C HIS A 19 -0.83 -4.71 -0.30
N PHE A 20 -1.87 -4.64 0.54
CA PHE A 20 -2.19 -5.70 1.51
C PHE A 20 -2.77 -6.94 0.86
N LEU A 21 -3.64 -6.81 -0.15
CA LEU A 21 -4.12 -7.95 -0.93
C LEU A 21 -2.99 -8.66 -1.69
N MET A 22 -1.84 -7.99 -1.88
CA MET A 22 -0.64 -8.57 -2.50
C MET A 22 0.27 -9.32 -1.51
N ARG A 23 0.04 -9.20 -0.19
CA ARG A 23 0.77 -9.97 0.83
C ARG A 23 0.40 -11.45 0.72
N PRO A 24 1.39 -12.34 0.56
CA PRO A 24 1.12 -13.77 0.34
C PRO A 24 0.37 -14.40 1.51
N GLU A 25 0.59 -13.94 2.75
CA GLU A 25 -0.06 -14.48 3.96
C GLU A 25 -1.58 -14.28 3.90
N ILE A 26 -2.04 -13.11 3.45
CA ILE A 26 -3.47 -12.80 3.33
C ILE A 26 -4.09 -13.51 2.14
N LYS A 27 -3.36 -13.62 1.02
CA LYS A 27 -3.81 -14.42 -0.13
C LYS A 27 -4.00 -15.89 0.26
N ILE A 28 -3.03 -16.47 0.96
CA ILE A 28 -3.09 -17.85 1.45
C ILE A 28 -4.29 -18.00 2.40
N LEU A 29 -4.44 -17.10 3.37
CA LEU A 29 -5.58 -17.11 4.29
C LEU A 29 -6.93 -17.05 3.54
N LEU A 30 -7.07 -16.15 2.56
CA LEU A 30 -8.29 -16.04 1.73
C LEU A 30 -8.57 -17.32 0.94
N ILE A 31 -7.53 -17.96 0.39
CA ILE A 31 -7.67 -19.24 -0.31
C ILE A 31 -8.15 -20.32 0.67
N PHE A 32 -7.52 -20.45 1.83
CA PHE A 32 -7.92 -21.41 2.86
C PHE A 32 -9.38 -21.23 3.30
N ILE A 33 -9.81 -19.97 3.51
CA ILE A 33 -11.18 -19.65 3.93
C ILE A 33 -12.20 -20.08 2.87
N ASN A 34 -11.92 -19.83 1.59
CA ASN A 34 -12.82 -20.23 0.50
C ASN A 34 -12.83 -21.75 0.30
N VAL A 35 -11.66 -22.40 0.36
CA VAL A 35 -11.55 -23.86 0.30
C VAL A 35 -12.34 -24.50 1.45
N PHE A 36 -12.21 -23.96 2.65
CA PHE A 36 -12.96 -24.43 3.82
C PHE A 36 -14.48 -24.25 3.66
N ALA A 37 -14.93 -23.13 3.08
CA ALA A 37 -16.34 -22.90 2.79
C ALA A 37 -16.89 -23.91 1.77
N ILE A 38 -16.13 -24.18 0.70
CA ILE A 38 -16.49 -25.18 -0.32
C ILE A 38 -16.56 -26.58 0.31
N LEU A 39 -15.56 -26.96 1.10
CA LEU A 39 -15.57 -28.22 1.85
C LEU A 39 -16.80 -28.32 2.75
N SER A 40 -17.09 -27.28 3.53
CA SER A 40 -18.27 -27.26 4.40
C SER A 40 -19.57 -27.44 3.61
N ALA A 41 -19.72 -26.78 2.46
CA ALA A 41 -20.87 -26.94 1.58
C ALA A 41 -20.97 -28.36 1.00
N ILE A 42 -19.85 -28.96 0.60
CA ILE A 42 -19.80 -30.35 0.11
C ILE A 42 -20.19 -31.33 1.22
N LEU A 43 -19.61 -31.21 2.42
CA LEU A 43 -19.94 -32.07 3.56
C LEU A 43 -21.43 -31.95 3.95
N PHE A 44 -22.00 -30.74 3.83
CA PHE A 44 -23.43 -30.52 4.04
C PHE A 44 -24.28 -31.21 2.99
N ALA A 45 -23.90 -31.13 1.70
CA ALA A 45 -24.60 -31.80 0.61
C ALA A 45 -24.61 -33.33 0.79
N TYR A 46 -23.51 -33.91 1.27
CA TYR A 46 -23.42 -35.34 1.60
C TYR A 46 -24.12 -35.71 2.93
N LYS A 47 -24.76 -34.76 3.62
CA LYS A 47 -25.41 -34.96 4.93
C LYS A 47 -24.51 -35.54 6.02
N ILE A 48 -23.19 -35.38 5.88
CA ILE A 48 -22.19 -35.83 6.88
C ILE A 48 -22.24 -34.91 8.11
N ILE A 49 -22.57 -33.63 7.91
CA ILE A 49 -22.66 -32.62 8.97
C ILE A 49 -24.10 -32.19 9.21
N GLN A 50 -24.42 -31.89 10.48
CA GLN A 50 -25.72 -31.37 10.87
C GLN A 50 -25.92 -29.93 10.36
N PRO A 51 -27.17 -29.52 10.06
CA PRO A 51 -27.46 -28.15 9.63
C PRO A 51 -26.97 -27.08 10.61
N VAL A 52 -27.02 -27.35 11.91
CA VAL A 52 -26.53 -26.44 12.96
C VAL A 52 -25.01 -26.22 12.84
N SER A 53 -24.24 -27.27 12.60
CA SER A 53 -22.78 -27.18 12.41
C SER A 53 -22.44 -26.37 11.15
N PHE A 54 -23.16 -26.60 10.05
CA PHE A 54 -23.00 -25.81 8.82
C PHE A 54 -23.29 -24.33 9.06
N LEU A 55 -24.34 -24.02 9.83
CA LEU A 55 -24.73 -22.65 10.17
C LEU A 55 -23.62 -21.95 10.97
N MET A 56 -23.05 -22.63 11.97
CA MET A 56 -21.90 -22.10 12.72
C MET A 56 -20.69 -21.81 11.82
N PHE A 57 -20.35 -22.72 10.91
CA PHE A 57 -19.24 -22.50 9.97
C PHE A 57 -19.52 -21.36 8.99
N SER A 58 -20.75 -21.22 8.52
CA SER A 58 -21.17 -20.12 7.64
C SER A 58 -21.06 -18.76 8.35
N VAL A 59 -21.52 -18.68 9.60
CA VAL A 59 -21.40 -17.46 10.42
C VAL A 59 -19.94 -17.13 10.67
N LEU A 60 -19.12 -18.13 11.03
CA LEU A 60 -17.68 -17.95 11.23
C LEU A 60 -17.00 -17.43 9.95
N TRP A 61 -17.32 -18.01 8.80
CA TRP A 61 -16.82 -17.57 7.49
C TRP A 61 -17.19 -16.10 7.21
N PHE A 62 -18.44 -15.71 7.48
CA PHE A 62 -18.91 -14.35 7.26
C PHE A 62 -18.20 -13.34 8.17
N ILE A 63 -18.02 -13.67 9.45
CA ILE A 63 -17.25 -12.86 10.41
C ILE A 63 -15.82 -12.70 9.90
N LEU A 64 -15.20 -13.78 9.44
CA LEU A 64 -13.81 -13.77 8.98
C LEU A 64 -13.65 -12.92 7.71
N MET A 65 -14.60 -13.00 6.77
CA MET A 65 -14.67 -12.11 5.61
C MET A 65 -14.80 -10.63 6.02
N LEU A 66 -15.66 -10.33 6.99
CA LEU A 66 -15.85 -8.97 7.50
C LEU A 66 -14.57 -8.42 8.15
N VAL A 67 -13.88 -9.24 8.95
CA VAL A 67 -12.62 -8.90 9.59
C VAL A 67 -11.55 -8.59 8.54
N ILE A 68 -11.36 -9.48 7.57
CA ILE A 68 -10.36 -9.31 6.51
C ILE A 68 -10.65 -8.04 5.70
N TRP A 69 -11.92 -7.79 5.35
CA TRP A 69 -12.25 -6.69 4.45
C TRP A 69 -12.32 -5.32 5.14
N ARG A 70 -12.76 -5.26 6.41
CA ARG A 70 -13.04 -3.99 7.09
C ARG A 70 -12.13 -3.71 8.29
N VAL A 71 -11.91 -4.72 9.14
CA VAL A 71 -11.16 -4.53 10.39
C VAL A 71 -9.66 -4.47 10.12
N LEU A 72 -9.15 -5.39 9.30
CA LEU A 72 -7.73 -5.49 9.01
C LEU A 72 -7.12 -4.20 8.39
N PRO A 73 -7.71 -3.60 7.32
CA PRO A 73 -7.17 -2.34 6.79
C PRO A 73 -7.29 -1.18 7.78
N SER A 74 -8.36 -1.13 8.59
CA SER A 74 -8.57 -0.06 9.57
C SER A 74 -7.62 -0.17 10.77
N SER A 75 -7.37 -1.39 11.25
CA SER A 75 -6.50 -1.66 12.41
C SER A 75 -5.05 -1.31 12.12
N ILE A 76 -4.54 -1.68 10.94
CA ILE A 76 -3.18 -1.33 10.51
C ILE A 76 -3.05 0.19 10.29
N TYR A 77 -4.04 0.81 9.63
CA TYR A 77 -4.05 2.27 9.46
C TYR A 77 -4.03 3.01 10.80
N LYS A 78 -4.73 2.49 11.82
CA LYS A 78 -4.70 3.06 13.18
C LYS A 78 -3.35 2.84 13.88
N ARG A 79 -2.64 1.73 13.63
CA ARG A 79 -1.37 1.39 14.28
C ARG A 79 -0.14 2.06 13.65
N SER A 80 -0.15 2.31 12.35
CA SER A 80 0.98 2.96 11.69
C SER A 80 0.84 4.49 11.76
N SER A 81 1.44 5.07 12.79
CA SER A 81 1.52 6.53 12.96
C SER A 81 2.36 7.22 11.87
N THR A 82 3.17 6.45 11.12
CA THR A 82 3.98 6.94 10.00
C THR A 82 3.16 7.53 8.84
N PHE A 83 1.90 7.13 8.67
CA PHE A 83 1.03 7.67 7.60
C PHE A 83 0.21 8.90 8.02
N LYS A 84 0.41 9.40 9.24
CA LYS A 84 -0.23 10.63 9.75
C LYS A 84 0.73 11.82 9.77
N ASP A 85 2.02 11.58 9.55
CA ASP A 85 3.04 12.61 9.59
C ASP A 85 3.07 13.36 8.24
N HIS A 86 3.22 14.68 8.29
CA HIS A 86 3.45 15.49 7.09
C HIS A 86 4.86 15.20 6.59
N PHE A 87 4.99 14.88 5.30
CA PHE A 87 6.29 14.64 4.68
C PHE A 87 6.72 15.89 3.93
N ILE A 88 7.91 16.38 4.23
CA ILE A 88 8.57 17.45 3.48
C ILE A 88 9.70 16.78 2.70
N MET A 89 9.61 16.77 1.37
CA MET A 89 10.64 16.18 0.53
C MET A 89 11.46 17.28 -0.13
N HIS A 90 12.76 17.32 0.18
CA HIS A 90 13.70 18.22 -0.45
C HIS A 90 14.43 17.47 -1.57
N PHE A 91 14.17 17.90 -2.81
CA PHE A 91 14.89 17.44 -3.98
C PHE A 91 16.12 18.31 -4.19
N ASN A 92 17.30 17.76 -3.93
CA ASN A 92 18.58 18.36 -4.28
C ASN A 92 19.21 17.63 -5.46
N GLU A 93 20.15 18.30 -6.15
CA GLU A 93 20.82 17.71 -7.31
C GLU A 93 21.59 16.42 -6.96
N ASN A 94 22.07 16.29 -5.72
CA ASN A 94 22.88 15.15 -5.29
C ASN A 94 22.11 14.11 -4.45
N ALA A 95 21.05 14.53 -3.75
CA ALA A 95 20.30 13.65 -2.86
C ALA A 95 18.83 14.07 -2.77
N VAL A 96 17.99 13.11 -2.39
CA VAL A 96 16.59 13.34 -2.02
C VAL A 96 16.48 13.18 -0.51
N THR A 97 16.09 14.25 0.18
CA THR A 97 15.87 14.27 1.62
C THR A 97 14.38 14.15 1.89
N LEU A 98 13.97 13.16 2.68
CA LEU A 98 12.63 13.11 3.25
C LEU A 98 12.73 13.54 4.70
N GLU A 99 12.05 14.62 5.03
CA GLU A 99 11.93 15.14 6.37
C GLU A 99 10.53 14.81 6.92
N THR A 100 10.52 14.25 8.12
CA THR A 100 9.31 13.93 8.89
C THR A 100 9.43 14.54 10.28
N GLU A 101 8.32 14.67 11.00
CA GLU A 101 8.32 15.12 12.40
C GLU A 101 9.21 14.24 13.32
N ARG A 102 9.59 13.04 12.88
CA ARG A 102 10.42 12.08 13.63
C ARG A 102 11.89 12.04 13.20
N GLY A 103 12.27 12.83 12.20
CA GLY A 103 13.63 12.90 11.69
C GLY A 103 13.72 13.10 10.18
N SER A 104 14.92 13.45 9.72
CA SER A 104 15.27 13.53 8.30
C SER A 104 16.05 12.29 7.87
N LYS A 105 15.81 11.85 6.64
CA LYS A 105 16.56 10.78 6.01
C LYS A 105 16.94 11.18 4.60
N ASP A 106 18.22 11.05 4.29
CA ASP A 106 18.79 11.40 2.99
C ASP A 106 19.07 10.13 2.18
N TRP A 107 18.63 10.12 0.93
CA TRP A 107 18.97 9.08 -0.04
C TRP A 107 19.70 9.68 -1.23
N SER A 108 20.82 9.07 -1.59
CA SER A 108 21.48 9.35 -2.87
C SER A 108 20.62 8.84 -4.03
N TRP A 109 20.69 9.50 -5.18
CA TRP A 109 19.99 9.08 -6.39
C TRP A 109 20.34 7.66 -6.83
N GLU A 110 21.55 7.18 -6.51
CA GLU A 110 22.02 5.82 -6.80
C GLU A 110 21.30 4.73 -5.99
N SER A 111 20.64 5.10 -4.89
CA SER A 111 19.88 4.16 -4.06
C SER A 111 18.52 3.80 -4.66
N PHE A 112 18.09 4.48 -5.73
CA PHE A 112 16.84 4.19 -6.41
C PHE A 112 17.09 3.23 -7.57
N SER A 113 16.45 2.06 -7.54
CA SER A 113 16.60 1.06 -8.60
C SER A 113 15.64 1.24 -9.76
N LYS A 114 14.45 1.83 -9.53
CA LYS A 114 13.44 1.95 -10.60
C LYS A 114 12.54 3.15 -10.43
N PHE A 115 12.21 3.77 -11.55
CA PHE A 115 11.23 4.85 -11.66
C PHE A 115 10.04 4.40 -12.51
N ILE A 116 8.81 4.60 -12.02
CA ILE A 116 7.57 4.37 -12.76
C ILE A 116 6.66 5.59 -12.64
N GLU A 117 6.19 6.09 -13.77
CA GLU A 117 5.21 7.16 -13.82
C GLU A 117 3.79 6.60 -14.00
N SER A 118 2.87 6.99 -13.12
CA SER A 118 1.43 6.78 -13.27
C SER A 118 0.72 8.11 -13.51
N PRO A 119 -0.56 8.14 -13.95
CA PRO A 119 -1.25 9.40 -14.27
C PRO A 119 -1.20 10.43 -13.14
N TYR A 120 -1.38 9.99 -11.89
CA TYR A 120 -1.46 10.86 -10.71
C TYR A 120 -0.20 10.87 -9.83
N PHE A 121 0.73 9.93 -10.03
CA PHE A 121 1.83 9.69 -9.10
C PHE A 121 3.15 9.34 -9.79
N PHE A 122 4.25 9.75 -9.17
CA PHE A 122 5.58 9.24 -9.44
C PHE A 122 5.94 8.16 -8.41
N HIS A 123 6.32 6.98 -8.90
CA HIS A 123 6.75 5.86 -8.05
C HIS A 123 8.26 5.72 -8.14
N LEU A 124 8.92 5.82 -6.99
CA LEU A 124 10.36 5.68 -6.82
C LEU A 124 10.62 4.43 -5.99
N TYR A 125 11.27 3.43 -6.57
CA TYR A 125 11.58 2.18 -5.90
C TYR A 125 13.04 2.18 -5.42
N PHE A 126 13.25 1.90 -4.14
CA PHE A 126 14.57 1.55 -3.59
C PHE A 126 14.88 0.08 -3.79
N ASP A 127 13.84 -0.73 -3.64
CA ASP A 127 13.93 -2.18 -3.60
C ASP A 127 12.56 -2.78 -3.94
N ALA A 128 12.48 -4.09 -4.14
CA ALA A 128 11.22 -4.76 -4.48
C ALA A 128 10.11 -4.56 -3.42
N ARG A 129 10.47 -4.12 -2.20
CA ARG A 129 9.56 -3.96 -1.05
C ARG A 129 9.42 -2.52 -0.54
N SER A 130 10.30 -1.60 -0.96
CA SER A 130 10.38 -0.24 -0.43
C SER A 130 10.24 0.76 -1.56
N PHE A 131 9.19 1.59 -1.51
CA PHE A 131 8.89 2.56 -2.56
C PHE A 131 8.32 3.85 -1.98
N PHE A 132 8.63 4.97 -2.63
CA PHE A 132 7.99 6.26 -2.42
C PHE A 132 7.00 6.55 -3.54
N ILE A 133 5.91 7.22 -3.16
CA ILE A 133 4.90 7.70 -4.09
C ILE A 133 4.80 9.20 -3.90
N ILE A 134 5.04 9.96 -4.96
CA ILE A 134 4.92 11.42 -4.92
C ILE A 134 3.69 11.80 -5.76
N PRO A 135 2.66 12.43 -5.16
CA PRO A 135 1.53 12.95 -5.92
C PRO A 135 2.00 14.08 -6.84
N LYS A 136 1.58 14.03 -8.11
CA LYS A 136 1.89 15.09 -9.07
C LYS A 136 1.26 16.44 -8.68
N GLU A 137 0.16 16.39 -7.94
CA GLU A 137 -0.54 17.56 -7.41
C GLU A 137 0.25 18.29 -6.31
N ALA A 138 1.29 17.67 -5.74
CA ALA A 138 2.16 18.35 -4.79
C ALA A 138 3.08 19.39 -5.44
N PHE A 139 3.22 19.33 -6.77
CA PHE A 139 3.97 20.32 -7.54
C PHE A 139 3.03 21.48 -7.89
N VAL A 140 3.32 22.67 -7.35
CA VAL A 140 2.53 23.89 -7.61
C VAL A 140 2.68 24.35 -9.06
N ASP A 141 3.86 24.14 -9.65
CA ASP A 141 4.17 24.53 -11.03
C ASP A 141 4.40 23.30 -11.95
N ILE A 142 3.89 23.39 -13.17
CA ILE A 142 4.09 22.41 -14.24
C ILE A 142 5.56 22.37 -14.67
N ALA A 143 6.26 23.52 -14.64
CA ALA A 143 7.69 23.60 -14.97
C ALA A 143 8.53 22.78 -13.98
N ASP A 144 8.22 22.89 -12.69
CA ASP A 144 8.85 22.13 -11.61
C ASP A 144 8.60 20.62 -11.74
N LEU A 145 7.37 20.24 -12.10
CA LEU A 145 7.01 18.84 -12.37
C LEU A 145 7.83 18.28 -13.54
N GLN A 146 7.99 19.04 -14.62
CA GLN A 146 8.81 18.60 -15.76
C GLN A 146 10.29 18.49 -15.41
N LYS A 147 10.83 19.45 -14.65
CA LYS A 147 12.23 19.45 -14.20
C LYS A 147 12.54 18.22 -13.34
N VAL A 148 11.68 17.91 -12.39
CA VAL A 148 11.84 16.73 -11.53
C VAL A 148 11.69 15.44 -12.33
N ARG A 149 10.73 15.37 -13.28
CA ARG A 149 10.61 14.22 -14.19
C ARG A 149 11.91 13.98 -14.97
N GLN A 150 12.54 15.06 -15.46
CA GLN A 150 13.79 14.96 -16.21
C GLN A 150 14.94 14.47 -15.33
N TRP A 151 15.05 14.98 -14.10
CA TRP A 151 16.04 14.48 -13.12
C TRP A 151 15.85 13.00 -12.80
N MET A 152 14.61 12.54 -12.56
CA MET A 152 14.35 11.12 -12.29
C MET A 152 14.74 10.24 -13.48
N LYS A 153 14.42 10.66 -14.71
CA LYS A 153 14.84 9.94 -15.91
C LYS A 153 16.36 9.88 -16.07
N THR A 154 17.06 10.99 -15.88
CA THR A 154 18.51 11.05 -16.09
C THR A 154 19.30 10.34 -14.99
N LYS A 155 18.84 10.39 -13.73
CA LYS A 155 19.61 9.88 -12.59
C LYS A 155 19.27 8.46 -12.15
N ILE A 156 18.06 7.97 -12.44
CA ILE A 156 17.58 6.64 -11.97
C ILE A 156 17.57 5.62 -13.11
N SER A 157 17.34 6.07 -14.36
CA SER A 157 17.38 5.18 -15.52
C SER A 157 18.82 5.03 -16.03
N LYS A 158 19.66 4.33 -15.27
CA LYS A 158 20.86 3.70 -15.82
C LYS A 158 20.53 2.28 -16.27
#